data_AF-A0AAE9CUH0-F1
#
_entry.id   AF-A0AAE9CUH0-F1
#
_cell.length_a   1.000
_cell.length_b   1.000
_cell.length_c   1.000
_cell.angle_alpha   90.00
_cell.angle_beta   90.00
_cell.angle_gamma   90.00
#
_symmetry.space_group_name_H-M   'P 1'
#
loop_
_entity.id
_entity.type
_entity.pdbx_description
1 polymer ?
#
loop_
_entity_poly.entity_id
_entity_poly.type
_entity_poly.pdbx_seq_one_letter_code
_entity_poly.pdbx_strand_id
1 'polypeptide(L)'
;MHPTVYDMPYLIQKSKVEKKRVADCKNVIEEMKSTLISKGYRLPKQMTSQELILFEVVMVLKGVDLKLDFSKRVLRTTPEKMTREERQELKKTREQYRRNKIDAACSHLEEFLIMNDLNGIFG
;
A
#
# COMPACT_ATOMS: atom_id res chain seq x y z
N MET A 1 27.85 4.62 -25.71
CA MET A 1 26.56 4.27 -26.34
C MET A 1 25.49 5.16 -25.75
N HIS A 2 24.97 6.13 -26.52
CA HIS A 2 23.82 6.93 -26.10
C HIS A 2 22.56 6.05 -26.21
N PRO A 3 21.67 5.99 -25.19
CA PRO A 3 20.36 5.36 -25.36
C PRO A 3 19.64 6.14 -26.46
N THR A 4 19.44 5.50 -27.59
CA THR A 4 18.90 6.13 -28.80
C THR A 4 17.40 6.37 -28.62
N VAL A 5 16.93 7.42 -29.28
CA VAL A 5 15.56 7.98 -29.30
C VAL A 5 14.43 6.94 -29.47
N TYR A 6 14.74 5.71 -29.88
CA TYR A 6 13.82 4.58 -30.04
C TYR A 6 13.25 4.02 -28.73
N ASP A 7 13.90 4.22 -27.58
CA ASP A 7 13.35 3.79 -26.28
C ASP A 7 12.25 4.73 -25.74
N MET A 8 12.10 5.93 -26.31
CA MET A 8 11.18 6.94 -25.80
C MET A 8 9.70 6.53 -25.89
N PRO A 9 9.18 5.98 -27.01
CA PRO A 9 7.80 5.51 -27.08
C PRO A 9 7.50 4.37 -26.09
N TYR A 10 8.43 3.43 -25.93
CA TYR A 10 8.31 2.31 -24.98
C TYR A 10 8.29 2.81 -23.54
N LEU A 11 9.21 3.71 -23.16
CA LEU A 11 9.24 4.29 -21.82
C LEU A 11 7.98 5.12 -21.51
N ILE A 12 7.44 5.84 -22.48
CA ILE A 12 6.16 6.57 -22.35
C ILE A 12 5.01 5.59 -22.14
N GLN A 13 4.95 4.49 -22.92
CA GLN A 13 3.91 3.47 -22.77
C GLN A 13 3.99 2.78 -21.41
N LYS A 14 5.19 2.36 -20.99
CA LYS A 14 5.44 1.77 -19.66
C LYS A 14 4.99 2.71 -18.55
N SER A 15 5.30 4.01 -18.66
CA SER A 15 4.86 5.04 -17.70
C SER A 15 3.33 5.17 -17.66
N LYS A 16 2.65 5.17 -18.82
CA LYS A 16 1.18 5.23 -18.90
C LYS A 16 0.53 4.03 -18.25
N VAL A 17 1.03 2.82 -18.55
CA VAL A 17 0.51 1.58 -17.96
C VAL A 17 0.69 1.59 -16.45
N GLU A 18 1.85 2.01 -15.94
CA GLU A 18 2.09 2.09 -14.50
C GLU A 18 1.20 3.12 -13.81
N LYS A 19 0.99 4.29 -14.42
CA LYS A 19 0.04 5.30 -13.91
C LYS A 19 -1.37 4.75 -13.82
N LYS A 20 -1.82 4.01 -14.85
CA LYS A 20 -3.14 3.36 -14.85
C LYS A 20 -3.21 2.33 -13.72
N ARG A 21 -2.22 1.45 -13.62
CA ARG A 21 -2.15 0.41 -12.56
C ARG A 21 -2.25 1.03 -11.16
N VAL A 22 -1.51 2.11 -10.90
CA VAL A 22 -1.56 2.83 -9.61
C VAL A 22 -2.93 3.45 -9.36
N ALA A 23 -3.56 4.03 -10.38
CA ALA A 23 -4.91 4.59 -10.27
C ALA A 23 -5.95 3.50 -9.97
N ASP A 24 -5.88 2.37 -10.69
CA ASP A 24 -6.77 1.24 -10.49
C ASP A 24 -6.64 0.67 -9.07
N CYS A 25 -5.41 0.44 -8.59
CA CYS A 25 -5.17 0.02 -7.21
C CYS A 25 -5.73 1.01 -6.19
N LYS A 26 -5.56 2.32 -6.44
CA LYS A 26 -6.09 3.36 -5.55
C LYS A 26 -7.62 3.31 -5.50
N ASN A 27 -8.28 3.16 -6.65
CA ASN A 27 -9.74 3.12 -6.71
C ASN A 27 -10.30 1.92 -5.93
N VAL A 28 -9.71 0.73 -6.11
CA VAL A 28 -10.09 -0.48 -5.36
C VAL A 28 -9.96 -0.26 -3.84
N ILE A 29 -8.87 0.37 -3.38
CA ILE A 29 -8.68 0.65 -1.95
C ILE A 29 -9.73 1.65 -1.42
N GLU A 30 -10.11 2.66 -2.21
CA GLU A 30 -11.17 3.59 -1.80
C GLU A 30 -12.57 2.96 -1.81
N GLU A 31 -12.83 1.98 -2.69
CA GLU A 31 -14.06 1.17 -2.66
C GLU A 31 -14.11 0.28 -1.41
N MET A 32 -12.99 -0.34 -1.03
CA MET A 32 -12.86 -1.08 0.23
C MET A 32 -13.16 -0.16 1.42
N LYS A 33 -12.56 1.05 1.45
CA LYS A 33 -12.82 2.05 2.49
C LYS A 33 -14.30 2.42 2.58
N SER A 34 -14.94 2.67 1.44
CA SER A 34 -16.36 3.02 1.37
C SER A 34 -17.24 1.90 1.91
N THR A 35 -16.91 0.65 1.59
CA THR A 35 -17.59 -0.55 2.11
C THR A 35 -17.40 -0.71 3.62
N LEU A 36 -16.20 -0.45 4.14
CA LEU A 36 -15.93 -0.49 5.58
C LEU A 36 -16.74 0.56 6.35
N ILE A 37 -16.88 1.77 5.79
CA ILE A 37 -17.67 2.85 6.39
C ILE A 37 -19.16 2.52 6.35
N SER A 38 -19.68 2.08 5.19
CA SER A 38 -21.11 1.80 5.02
C SER A 38 -21.60 0.65 5.90
N LYS A 39 -20.75 -0.33 6.15
CA LYS A 39 -21.02 -1.45 7.09
C LYS A 39 -20.77 -1.11 8.55
N GLY A 40 -20.31 0.10 8.87
CA GLY A 40 -20.11 0.56 10.24
C GLY A 40 -18.86 0.02 10.94
N TYR A 41 -17.91 -0.57 10.21
CA TYR A 41 -16.67 -1.10 10.81
C TYR A 41 -15.75 0.02 11.32
N ARG A 42 -15.69 1.15 10.61
CA ARG A 42 -14.87 2.32 10.97
C ARG A 42 -15.46 3.63 10.53
N LEU A 43 -15.06 4.69 11.24
CA LEU A 43 -15.34 6.07 10.85
C LEU A 43 -14.32 6.56 9.80
N PRO A 44 -14.70 7.49 8.89
CA PRO A 44 -13.82 8.00 7.85
C PRO A 44 -12.47 8.54 8.36
N LYS A 45 -12.46 9.16 9.54
CA LYS A 45 -11.25 9.75 10.15
C LYS A 45 -10.25 8.73 10.69
N GLN A 46 -10.63 7.45 10.78
CA GLN A 46 -9.78 6.39 11.33
C GLN A 46 -8.96 5.67 10.23
N MET A 47 -9.26 5.94 8.95
CA MET A 47 -8.63 5.30 7.79
C MET A 47 -7.99 6.37 6.89
N THR A 48 -6.90 6.95 7.40
CA THR A 48 -6.23 8.11 6.79
C THR A 48 -5.18 7.75 5.74
N SER A 49 -4.83 6.47 5.58
CA SER A 49 -3.88 5.99 4.58
C SER A 49 -4.30 4.65 3.99
N GLN A 50 -3.77 4.32 2.81
CA GLN A 50 -4.05 3.05 2.13
C GLN A 50 -3.69 1.84 2.98
N GLU A 51 -2.57 1.90 3.70
CA GLU A 51 -2.12 0.81 4.57
C GLU A 51 -3.11 0.57 5.73
N LEU A 52 -3.65 1.65 6.31
CA LEU A 52 -4.63 1.53 7.40
C LEU A 52 -5.97 0.99 6.92
N ILE A 53 -6.36 1.31 5.67
CA ILE A 53 -7.55 0.72 5.04
C ILE A 53 -7.35 -0.79 4.89
N LEU A 54 -6.22 -1.21 4.32
CA LEU A 54 -5.90 -2.63 4.12
C LEU A 54 -5.82 -3.40 5.44
N PHE A 55 -5.22 -2.82 6.48
CA PHE A 55 -5.19 -3.42 7.82
C PHE A 55 -6.59 -3.64 8.39
N GLU A 56 -7.49 -2.70 8.16
CA GLU A 56 -8.87 -2.85 8.60
C GLU A 56 -9.61 -3.94 7.82
N VAL A 57 -9.37 -4.05 6.51
CA VAL A 57 -9.92 -5.16 5.71
C VAL A 57 -9.43 -6.51 6.25
N VAL A 58 -8.13 -6.65 6.53
CA VAL A 58 -7.56 -7.88 7.12
C VAL A 58 -8.17 -8.16 8.49
N MET A 59 -8.33 -7.15 9.34
CA MET A 59 -8.96 -7.31 10.65
C MET A 59 -10.40 -7.79 10.52
N VAL A 60 -11.19 -7.23 9.59
CA VAL A 60 -12.58 -7.62 9.38
C VAL A 60 -12.71 -9.04 8.81
N LEU A 61 -11.85 -9.42 7.86
CA LEU A 61 -11.94 -10.73 7.19
C LEU A 61 -11.33 -11.87 8.00
N LYS A 62 -10.24 -11.62 8.73
CA LYS A 62 -9.43 -12.65 9.41
C LYS A 62 -9.31 -12.47 10.91
N GLY A 63 -9.75 -11.35 11.47
CA GLY A 63 -9.55 -11.04 12.90
C GLY A 63 -8.10 -10.73 13.28
N VAL A 64 -7.22 -10.47 12.31
CA VAL A 64 -5.79 -10.21 12.53
C VAL A 64 -5.53 -8.70 12.62
N ASP A 65 -5.01 -8.22 13.76
CA ASP A 65 -4.67 -6.81 13.96
C ASP A 65 -3.21 -6.49 13.60
N LEU A 66 -2.99 -6.17 12.33
CA LEU A 66 -1.67 -5.77 11.81
C LEU A 66 -1.14 -4.46 12.40
N LYS A 67 -1.96 -3.62 13.04
CA LYS A 67 -1.46 -2.36 13.64
C LYS A 67 -0.46 -2.65 14.76
N LEU A 68 -0.58 -3.78 15.45
CA LEU A 68 0.32 -4.19 16.53
C LEU A 68 1.74 -4.46 16.01
N ASP A 69 1.85 -5.15 14.87
CA ASP A 69 3.12 -5.50 14.23
C ASP A 69 3.87 -4.25 13.72
N PHE A 70 3.10 -3.23 13.33
CA PHE A 70 3.62 -1.97 12.80
C PHE A 70 3.45 -0.79 13.76
N SER A 71 3.30 -1.06 15.06
CA SER A 71 3.15 -0.05 16.12
C SER A 71 4.44 0.76 16.37
N LYS A 72 5.59 0.24 15.93
CA LYS A 72 6.88 0.92 16.08
C LYS A 72 6.85 2.23 15.31
N ARG A 73 7.12 3.33 16.03
CA ARG A 73 7.31 4.67 15.45
C ARG A 73 8.68 4.72 14.77
N VAL A 74 8.84 3.96 13.68
CA VAL A 74 10.16 3.67 13.09
C VAL A 74 10.93 4.96 12.79
N LEU A 75 10.27 6.09 12.52
CA LEU A 75 10.94 7.26 11.93
C LEU A 75 10.38 8.60 12.44
N ARG A 76 10.29 8.81 13.76
CA ARG A 76 10.08 10.18 14.28
C ARG A 76 11.23 11.06 13.80
N THR A 77 10.93 12.27 13.32
CA THR A 77 11.95 13.28 13.05
C THR A 77 12.66 13.61 14.37
N THR A 78 13.96 13.40 14.41
CA THR A 78 14.82 13.96 15.46
C THR A 78 14.80 15.48 15.37
N PRO A 79 14.90 16.20 16.50
CA PRO A 79 14.93 17.66 16.53
C PRO A 79 16.21 18.25 15.92
N GLU A 80 17.25 17.44 15.71
CA GLU A 80 18.50 17.85 15.09
C GLU A 80 18.40 18.07 13.58
N LYS A 81 19.18 19.03 13.07
CA LYS A 81 19.26 19.31 11.64
C LYS A 81 19.94 18.14 10.92
N MET A 82 19.14 17.29 10.28
CA MET A 82 19.66 16.23 9.40
C MET A 82 20.32 16.80 8.15
N THR A 83 21.42 16.16 7.73
CA THR A 83 22.12 16.36 6.46
C THR A 83 21.25 15.94 5.27
N ARG A 84 21.72 16.19 4.05
CA ARG A 84 21.00 15.79 2.83
C ARG A 84 20.97 14.27 2.68
N GLU A 85 22.08 13.56 2.93
CA GLU A 85 22.14 12.10 2.84
C GLU A 85 21.20 11.46 3.87
N GLU A 86 21.23 11.92 5.13
CA GLU A 86 20.37 11.40 6.20
C GLU A 86 18.89 11.52 5.86
N ARG A 87 18.47 12.65 5.28
CA ARG A 87 17.08 12.84 4.80
C ARG A 87 16.71 11.87 3.68
N GLN A 88 17.65 11.55 2.79
CA GLN A 88 17.39 10.61 1.70
C GLN A 88 17.27 9.18 2.23
N GLU A 89 18.15 8.75 3.11
CA GLU A 89 18.07 7.44 3.75
C GLU A 89 16.79 7.31 4.58
N LEU A 90 16.45 8.32 5.37
CA LEU A 90 15.20 8.34 6.13
C LEU A 90 13.96 8.18 5.22
N LYS A 91 13.96 8.84 4.05
CA LYS A 91 12.88 8.68 3.06
C LYS A 91 12.81 7.26 2.51
N LYS A 92 13.96 6.65 2.17
CA LYS A 92 14.00 5.24 1.71
C LYS A 92 13.49 4.29 2.78
N THR A 93 13.91 4.46 4.04
CA THR A 93 13.42 3.65 5.16
C THR A 93 11.92 3.83 5.38
N ARG A 94 11.39 5.05 5.27
CA ARG A 94 9.93 5.32 5.36
C ARG A 94 9.17 4.60 4.28
N GLU A 95 9.65 4.69 3.05
CA GLU A 95 8.99 4.05 1.91
C GLU A 95 9.08 2.53 1.99
N GLN A 96 10.22 1.97 2.38
CA GLN A 96 10.35 0.53 2.60
C GLN A 96 9.41 0.05 3.70
N TYR A 97 9.34 0.79 4.81
CA TYR A 97 8.40 0.46 5.89
C TYR A 97 6.95 0.53 5.44
N ARG A 98 6.61 1.51 4.58
CA ARG A 98 5.28 1.62 3.96
C ARG A 98 4.96 0.41 3.08
N ARG A 99 5.92 -0.04 2.26
CA ARG A 99 5.77 -1.25 1.43
C ARG A 99 5.58 -2.50 2.26
N ASN A 100 6.38 -2.70 3.29
CA ASN A 100 6.24 -3.85 4.19
C ASN A 100 4.84 -3.95 4.82
N LYS A 101 4.20 -2.80 5.14
CA LYS A 101 2.81 -2.79 5.61
C LYS A 101 1.83 -3.28 4.55
N ILE A 102 1.97 -2.80 3.31
CA ILE A 102 1.12 -3.25 2.21
C ILE A 102 1.34 -4.73 1.94
N ASP A 103 2.58 -5.17 1.87
CA ASP A 103 2.94 -6.56 1.58
C ASP A 103 2.35 -7.51 2.63
N ALA A 104 2.47 -7.19 3.92
CA ALA A 104 1.88 -7.98 4.99
C ALA A 104 0.34 -8.08 4.87
N ALA A 105 -0.32 -6.99 4.53
CA ALA A 105 -1.77 -7.01 4.32
C ALA A 105 -2.14 -7.85 3.10
N CYS A 106 -1.43 -7.69 1.98
CA CYS A 106 -1.65 -8.44 0.76
C CYS A 106 -1.46 -9.95 0.96
N SER A 107 -0.41 -10.38 1.67
CA SER A 107 -0.21 -11.81 1.99
C SER A 107 -1.40 -12.39 2.75
N HIS A 108 -1.94 -11.67 3.72
CA HIS A 108 -3.13 -12.13 4.42
C HIS A 108 -4.40 -12.18 3.56
N LEU A 109 -4.58 -11.22 2.66
CA LEU A 109 -5.70 -11.20 1.72
C LEU A 109 -5.59 -12.34 0.70
N GLU A 110 -4.39 -12.59 0.17
CA GLU A 110 -4.11 -13.71 -0.74
C GLU A 110 -4.41 -15.05 -0.07
N GLU A 111 -3.90 -15.26 1.15
CA GLU A 111 -4.25 -16.45 1.95
C GLU A 111 -5.77 -16.60 2.15
N PHE A 112 -6.48 -15.49 2.41
CA PHE A 112 -7.94 -15.53 2.57
C PHE A 112 -8.62 -15.96 1.26
N LEU A 113 -8.19 -15.43 0.11
CA LEU A 113 -8.75 -15.81 -1.18
C LEU A 113 -8.48 -17.28 -1.51
N ILE A 114 -7.28 -17.79 -1.22
CA ILE A 114 -6.90 -19.20 -1.41
C ILE A 114 -7.76 -20.11 -0.53
N MET A 115 -7.86 -19.82 0.77
CA MET A 115 -8.57 -20.68 1.72
C MET A 115 -10.08 -20.76 1.47
N ASN A 116 -10.65 -19.74 0.81
CA ASN A 116 -12.08 -19.68 0.51
C ASN A 116 -12.39 -20.02 -0.97
N ASP A 117 -11.41 -20.50 -1.74
CA ASP A 117 -11.54 -20.82 -3.17
C ASP A 117 -12.11 -19.66 -4.02
N LEU A 118 -11.77 -18.42 -3.65
CA LEU A 118 -12.24 -17.21 -4.33
C LEU A 118 -11.32 -16.80 -5.49
N ASN A 119 -10.19 -17.49 -5.66
CA ASN A 119 -9.24 -17.21 -6.74
C ASN A 119 -9.80 -17.57 -8.13
N GLY A 120 -10.72 -18.53 -8.23
CA GLY A 120 -11.31 -18.98 -9.49
C GLY A 120 -12.32 -18.02 -10.14
N ILE A 121 -12.76 -16.98 -9.43
CA ILE A 121 -13.77 -16.03 -9.94
C ILE A 121 -13.15 -14.96 -10.88
N PHE A 122 -11.81 -14.88 -10.93
CA PHE A 122 -11.07 -13.88 -11.72
C PHE A 122 -10.17 -14.48 -12.82
N GLY A 123 -10.35 -15.78 -13.13
CA GLY A 123 -9.66 -16.49 -14.22
C GLY A 123 -10.32 -16.31 -15.57
#